data_AF-A0A7X4DXS2-F1
#
_entry.id   AF-A0A7X4DXS2-F1
#
_cell.length_a   1.000
_cell.length_b   1.000
_cell.length_c   1.000
_cell.angle_alpha   90.00
_cell.angle_beta   90.00
_cell.angle_gamma   90.00
#
_symmetry.space_group_name_H-M   'P 1'
#
loop_
_entity.id
_entity.type
_entity.pdbx_description
1 polymer ?
#
loop_
_entity_poly.entity_id
_entity_poly.type
_entity_poly.pdbx_seq_one_letter_code
_entity_poly.pdbx_strand_id
1 'polypeptide(L)'
;SIPNFGQESPYRDYKGSDLVLYAFAGEMFSTGLLEREPVKMYGTAALVQSGSAAATAMMGALMAGRYQGVGQHVDFSIADSHLVGVDRRHATVMGYQYSGRKSLRSPGAAIGMLNGVFPCQDGWVDLQGGGPRFSNAREFLGYPECMEYE
;
A
#
# COMPACT_ATOMS: atom_id res chain seq x y z
N SER A 1 14.88 -16.09 -9.80
CA SER A 1 13.72 -15.96 -10.71
C SER A 1 12.78 -14.90 -10.18
N ILE A 2 11.94 -14.32 -11.06
CA ILE A 2 10.86 -13.40 -10.65
C ILE A 2 9.54 -13.87 -11.30
N PRO A 3 8.96 -15.01 -10.87
CA PRO A 3 7.65 -15.44 -11.32
C PRO A 3 6.55 -14.54 -10.76
N ASN A 4 5.42 -14.48 -11.46
CA ASN A 4 4.24 -13.73 -11.01
C ASN A 4 3.74 -14.20 -9.62
N PHE A 5 3.65 -15.51 -9.41
CA PHE A 5 3.04 -16.12 -8.23
C PHE A 5 3.98 -16.98 -7.39
N GLY A 6 5.28 -17.07 -7.71
CA GLY A 6 6.23 -18.01 -7.09
C GLY A 6 6.33 -19.35 -7.83
N GLN A 7 7.48 -20.02 -7.79
CA GLN A 7 7.69 -21.33 -8.43
C GLN A 7 6.96 -22.48 -7.72
N GLU A 8 6.81 -22.37 -6.41
CA GLU A 8 6.21 -23.40 -5.53
C GLU A 8 4.72 -23.16 -5.25
N SER A 9 4.13 -22.14 -5.87
CA SER A 9 2.72 -21.77 -5.66
C SER A 9 1.78 -22.66 -6.48
N PRO A 10 0.59 -23.01 -5.96
CA PRO A 10 -0.45 -23.65 -6.75
C PRO A 10 -0.93 -22.76 -7.92
N TYR A 11 -0.62 -21.46 -7.89
CA TYR A 11 -0.96 -20.48 -8.93
C TYR A 11 0.22 -20.17 -9.86
N ARG A 12 1.33 -20.92 -9.80
CA ARG A 12 2.56 -20.63 -10.56
C ARG A 12 2.36 -20.43 -12.07
N ASP A 13 1.39 -21.15 -12.64
CA ASP A 13 1.09 -21.16 -14.07
C ASP A 13 0.04 -20.10 -14.47
N TYR A 14 -0.46 -19.30 -13.51
CA TYR A 14 -1.42 -18.24 -13.79
C TYR A 14 -0.75 -17.06 -14.48
N LYS A 15 -1.47 -16.44 -15.41
CA LYS A 15 -1.03 -15.20 -16.05
C LYS A 15 -1.26 -14.02 -15.10
N GLY A 16 -0.20 -13.29 -14.80
CA GLY A 16 -0.24 -12.07 -14.00
C GLY A 16 -0.04 -10.83 -14.87
N SER A 17 -0.91 -9.85 -14.73
CA SER A 17 -0.64 -8.45 -15.03
C SER A 17 -0.58 -7.68 -13.72
N ASP A 18 -0.07 -6.45 -13.74
CA ASP A 18 -0.06 -5.56 -12.57
C ASP A 18 -1.46 -5.47 -11.91
N LEU A 19 -2.52 -5.33 -12.71
CA LEU A 19 -3.90 -5.32 -12.21
C LEU A 19 -4.31 -6.64 -11.56
N VAL A 20 -4.00 -7.77 -12.19
CA VAL A 20 -4.34 -9.09 -11.65
C VAL A 20 -3.60 -9.35 -10.34
N LEU A 21 -2.31 -9.01 -10.27
CA LEU A 21 -1.48 -9.22 -9.08
C LEU A 21 -1.93 -8.32 -7.93
N TYR A 22 -2.24 -7.05 -8.22
CA TYR A 22 -2.78 -6.10 -7.24
C TYR A 22 -4.14 -6.54 -6.68
N ALA A 23 -5.03 -7.03 -7.56
CA ALA A 23 -6.31 -7.59 -7.15
C ALA A 23 -6.14 -8.90 -6.34
N PHE A 24 -5.23 -9.78 -6.78
CA PHE A 24 -4.98 -11.08 -6.15
C PHE A 24 -4.44 -10.94 -4.72
N ALA A 25 -3.55 -9.97 -4.48
CA ALA A 25 -3.04 -9.66 -3.14
C ALA A 25 -4.11 -9.09 -2.19
N GLY A 26 -5.27 -8.72 -2.72
CA GLY A 26 -6.41 -8.17 -1.99
C GLY A 26 -6.34 -6.67 -1.76
N GLU A 27 -5.30 -5.99 -2.26
CA GLU A 27 -5.10 -4.56 -2.04
C GLU A 27 -6.25 -3.72 -2.58
N MET A 28 -6.66 -4.06 -3.80
CA MET A 28 -7.73 -3.39 -4.52
C MET A 28 -9.00 -3.31 -3.68
N PHE A 29 -9.28 -4.33 -2.86
CA PHE A 29 -10.48 -4.37 -2.01
C PHE A 29 -10.58 -3.18 -1.06
N SER A 30 -9.45 -2.69 -0.53
CA SER A 30 -9.39 -1.55 0.39
C SER A 30 -9.07 -0.21 -0.26
N THR A 31 -8.74 -0.17 -1.56
CA THR A 31 -8.36 1.06 -2.27
C THR A 31 -9.55 1.66 -3.04
N GLY A 32 -9.82 2.96 -2.83
CA GLY A 32 -10.88 3.72 -3.51
C GLY A 32 -11.96 4.23 -2.56
N LEU A 33 -13.10 4.65 -3.13
CA LEU A 33 -14.28 5.07 -2.38
C LEU A 33 -15.20 3.87 -2.11
N LEU A 34 -15.83 3.85 -0.94
CA LEU A 34 -16.68 2.74 -0.49
C LEU A 34 -17.84 2.46 -1.47
N GLU A 35 -18.52 3.52 -1.88
CA GLU A 35 -19.69 3.49 -2.78
C GLU A 35 -19.31 3.35 -4.27
N ARG A 36 -18.04 3.13 -4.59
CA ARG A 36 -17.55 2.94 -5.95
C ARG A 36 -16.79 1.63 -6.10
N GLU A 37 -16.50 1.30 -7.35
CA GLU A 37 -15.70 0.15 -7.71
C GLU A 37 -14.30 0.22 -7.06
N PRO A 38 -13.74 -0.92 -6.63
CA PRO A 38 -12.36 -1.02 -6.21
C PRO A 38 -11.41 -0.51 -7.30
N VAL A 39 -10.37 0.24 -6.94
CA VAL A 39 -9.41 0.79 -7.90
C VAL A 39 -7.99 0.33 -7.61
N LYS A 40 -7.19 0.21 -8.67
CA LYS A 40 -5.75 -0.05 -8.57
C LYS A 40 -5.00 1.27 -8.31
N MET A 41 -3.83 1.18 -7.70
CA MET A 41 -2.85 2.27 -7.75
C MET A 41 -2.57 2.75 -9.18
N TYR A 42 -2.33 4.06 -9.31
CA TYR A 42 -2.00 4.68 -10.59
C TYR A 42 -0.75 4.08 -11.22
N GLY A 43 -0.75 3.97 -12.55
CA GLY A 43 0.41 3.50 -13.32
C GLY A 43 0.80 2.07 -12.97
N THR A 44 2.05 1.84 -12.60
CA THR A 44 2.60 0.52 -12.21
C THR A 44 3.32 0.60 -10.86
N ALA A 45 2.84 1.45 -9.95
CA ALA A 45 3.50 1.72 -8.67
C ALA A 45 3.76 0.44 -7.85
N ALA A 46 2.82 -0.51 -7.86
CA ALA A 46 2.96 -1.79 -7.16
C ALA A 46 4.12 -2.63 -7.72
N LEU A 47 4.28 -2.70 -9.05
CA LEU A 47 5.43 -3.35 -9.68
C LEU A 47 6.76 -2.65 -9.35
N VAL A 48 6.79 -1.32 -9.26
CA VAL A 48 8.01 -0.58 -8.86
C VAL A 48 8.44 -0.99 -7.46
N GLN A 49 7.48 -1.11 -6.53
CA GLN A 49 7.76 -1.60 -5.19
C GLN A 49 8.28 -3.04 -5.20
N SER A 50 7.65 -3.93 -5.97
CA SER A 50 8.14 -5.31 -6.11
C SER A 50 9.53 -5.40 -6.71
N GLY A 51 9.87 -4.54 -7.67
CA GLY A 51 11.23 -4.43 -8.22
C GLY A 51 12.25 -4.01 -7.16
N SER A 52 11.90 -3.03 -6.31
CA SER A 52 12.75 -2.58 -5.21
C SER A 52 12.97 -3.68 -4.15
N ALA A 53 11.92 -4.40 -3.78
CA ALA A 53 11.99 -5.53 -2.87
C ALA A 53 12.81 -6.69 -3.46
N ALA A 54 12.63 -7.01 -4.75
CA ALA A 54 13.40 -8.03 -5.44
C ALA A 54 14.90 -7.67 -5.50
N ALA A 55 15.22 -6.41 -5.81
CA ALA A 55 16.60 -5.91 -5.78
C ALA A 55 17.22 -6.06 -4.38
N THR A 56 16.46 -5.77 -3.33
CA THR A 56 16.90 -5.93 -1.94
C THR A 56 17.17 -7.40 -1.60
N ALA A 57 16.29 -8.32 -2.01
CA ALA A 57 16.50 -9.76 -1.83
C ALA A 57 17.76 -10.26 -2.56
N MET A 58 17.99 -9.78 -3.80
CA MET A 58 19.20 -10.10 -4.57
C MET A 58 20.48 -9.55 -3.92
N MET A 59 20.44 -8.33 -3.39
CA MET A 59 21.58 -7.76 -2.64
C MET A 59 21.88 -8.59 -1.38
N GLY A 60 20.85 -9.06 -0.68
CA GLY A 60 21.00 -9.98 0.45
C GLY A 60 21.71 -11.28 0.06
N ALA A 61 21.28 -11.90 -1.04
CA ALA A 61 21.91 -13.12 -1.56
C ALA A 61 23.36 -12.89 -2.03
N LEU A 62 23.64 -11.76 -2.69
CA LEU A 62 24.98 -11.39 -3.09
C LEU A 62 25.90 -11.18 -1.88
N MET A 63 25.40 -10.49 -0.85
CA MET A 63 26.13 -10.25 0.38
C MET A 63 26.44 -11.57 1.09
N ALA A 64 25.44 -12.45 1.26
CA ALA A 64 25.61 -13.78 1.83
C ALA A 64 26.65 -14.60 1.05
N GLY A 65 26.59 -14.57 -0.28
CA GLY A 65 27.56 -15.25 -1.13
C GLY A 65 29.00 -14.74 -0.97
N ARG A 66 29.20 -13.44 -0.72
CA ARG A 66 30.54 -12.88 -0.44
C ARG A 66 31.11 -13.35 0.91
N TYR A 67 30.27 -13.52 1.93
CA TYR A 67 30.74 -13.99 3.25
C TYR A 67 30.91 -15.50 3.31
N GLN A 68 29.99 -16.25 2.70
CA GLN A 68 29.91 -17.70 2.84
C GLN A 68 30.62 -18.45 1.70
N GLY A 69 30.92 -17.78 0.58
CA GLY A 69 31.52 -18.38 -0.60
C GLY A 69 30.58 -19.27 -1.42
N VAL A 70 29.27 -19.24 -1.14
CA VAL A 70 28.25 -20.08 -1.80
C VAL A 70 27.18 -19.21 -2.45
N GLY A 71 26.87 -19.46 -3.72
CA GLY A 71 25.79 -18.77 -4.44
C GLY A 71 24.40 -19.23 -3.99
N GLN A 72 23.41 -18.37 -4.17
CA GLN A 72 22.02 -18.67 -3.81
C GLN A 72 21.09 -18.40 -4.99
N HIS A 73 20.06 -19.23 -5.13
CA HIS A 73 18.96 -18.96 -6.04
C HIS A 73 17.87 -18.19 -5.27
N VAL A 74 17.57 -16.96 -5.72
CA VAL A 74 16.48 -16.16 -5.17
C VAL A 74 15.23 -16.38 -6.01
N ASP A 75 14.21 -17.04 -5.47
CA ASP A 75 12.87 -17.04 -6.06
C ASP A 75 12.02 -15.95 -5.43
N PHE A 76 11.58 -14.99 -6.24
CA PHE A 76 10.83 -13.83 -5.78
C PHE A 76 9.45 -13.77 -6.44
N SER A 77 8.40 -13.97 -5.64
CA SER A 77 7.00 -13.87 -6.07
C SER A 77 6.52 -12.42 -6.05
N ILE A 78 6.01 -11.93 -7.19
CA ILE A 78 5.41 -10.58 -7.25
C ILE A 78 4.12 -10.52 -6.42
N ALA A 79 3.30 -11.57 -6.48
CA ALA A 79 2.07 -11.68 -5.69
C ALA A 79 2.34 -11.59 -4.17
N ASP A 80 3.38 -12.28 -3.67
CA ASP A 80 3.73 -12.23 -2.25
C ASP A 80 4.24 -10.85 -1.85
N SER A 81 5.04 -10.22 -2.72
CA SER A 81 5.49 -8.85 -2.53
C SER A 81 4.34 -7.87 -2.44
N HIS A 82 3.27 -8.06 -3.23
CA HIS A 82 2.07 -7.24 -3.13
C HIS A 82 1.32 -7.49 -1.83
N LEU A 83 1.15 -8.76 -1.44
CA LEU A 83 0.46 -9.15 -0.21
C LEU A 83 1.13 -8.61 1.07
N VAL A 84 2.46 -8.48 1.05
CA VAL A 84 3.23 -8.07 2.23
C VAL A 84 3.56 -6.57 2.22
N GLY A 85 3.64 -5.93 1.06
CA GLY A 85 4.24 -4.59 0.96
C GLY A 85 3.33 -3.49 0.45
N VAL A 86 2.46 -3.78 -0.51
CA VAL A 86 1.80 -2.74 -1.30
C VAL A 86 0.65 -2.12 -0.50
N ASP A 87 0.44 -0.81 -0.61
CA ASP A 87 -0.67 -0.04 -0.03
C ASP A 87 -1.08 -0.35 1.43
N ARG A 88 -0.09 -0.67 2.28
CA ARG A 88 -0.27 -1.02 3.72
C ARG A 88 -0.93 -2.39 3.94
N ARG A 89 -0.88 -3.31 2.97
CA ARG A 89 -1.50 -4.63 3.06
C ARG A 89 -1.12 -5.43 4.29
N HIS A 90 0.16 -5.44 4.66
CA HIS A 90 0.60 -6.21 5.83
C HIS A 90 -0.18 -5.80 7.09
N ALA A 91 -0.45 -4.52 7.27
CA ALA A 91 -1.18 -4.02 8.43
C ALA A 91 -2.63 -4.50 8.40
N THR A 92 -3.27 -4.52 7.23
CA THR A 92 -4.66 -4.98 7.08
C THR A 92 -4.78 -6.51 7.18
N VAL A 93 -3.81 -7.28 6.67
CA VAL A 93 -3.72 -8.74 6.85
C VAL A 93 -3.57 -9.07 8.34
N MET A 94 -2.61 -8.43 9.01
CA MET A 94 -2.37 -8.65 10.44
C MET A 94 -3.61 -8.26 11.25
N GLY A 95 -4.19 -7.08 10.99
CA GLY A 95 -5.42 -6.64 11.65
C GLY A 95 -6.56 -7.64 11.50
N TYR A 96 -6.76 -8.20 10.29
CA TYR A 96 -7.77 -9.24 10.06
C TYR A 96 -7.45 -10.52 10.86
N GLN A 97 -6.19 -10.95 10.90
CA GLN A 97 -5.78 -12.17 11.60
C GLN A 97 -6.11 -12.13 13.10
N TYR A 98 -5.95 -10.96 13.74
CA TYR A 98 -6.21 -10.80 15.18
C TYR A 98 -7.66 -10.41 15.52
N SER A 99 -8.39 -9.78 14.60
CA SER A 99 -9.72 -9.21 14.90
C SER A 99 -10.88 -9.78 14.08
N GLY A 100 -10.60 -10.51 13.00
CA GLY A 100 -11.58 -10.93 12.00
C GLY A 100 -12.17 -9.77 11.18
N ARG A 101 -11.75 -8.52 11.42
CA ARG A 101 -12.30 -7.34 10.74
C ARG A 101 -11.60 -7.10 9.41
N LYS A 102 -12.40 -7.01 8.35
CA LYS A 102 -11.91 -6.64 7.01
C LYS A 102 -11.74 -5.13 6.96
N SER A 103 -10.60 -4.67 6.44
CA SER A 103 -10.41 -3.26 6.13
C SER A 103 -11.27 -2.90 4.92
N LEU A 104 -12.08 -1.85 5.05
CA LEU A 104 -12.98 -1.36 4.01
C LEU A 104 -12.41 -0.07 3.39
N ARG A 105 -12.88 0.24 2.18
CA ARG A 105 -12.66 1.53 1.54
C ARG A 105 -13.27 2.66 2.36
N SER A 106 -12.71 3.86 2.25
CA SER A 106 -13.24 5.04 2.95
C SER A 106 -14.57 5.49 2.32
N PRO A 107 -15.58 5.90 3.11
CA PRO A 107 -16.82 6.47 2.57
C PRO A 107 -16.58 7.82 1.87
N GLY A 108 -15.51 8.53 2.24
CA GLY A 108 -15.15 9.83 1.67
C GLY A 108 -13.65 9.99 1.44
N ALA A 109 -13.29 10.96 0.61
CA ALA A 109 -11.90 11.31 0.34
C ALA A 109 -11.20 11.95 1.56
N ALA A 110 -11.98 12.59 2.44
CA ALA A 110 -11.55 13.02 3.76
C ALA A 110 -11.73 11.90 4.79
N ILE A 111 -10.70 11.66 5.60
CA ILE A 111 -10.63 10.61 6.61
C ILE A 111 -10.26 11.26 7.96
N GLY A 112 -11.19 11.25 8.92
CA GLY A 112 -10.97 11.85 10.24
C GLY A 112 -10.81 13.38 10.18
N MET A 113 -10.33 13.98 11.28
CA MET A 113 -10.14 15.43 11.36
C MET A 113 -8.96 15.87 10.49
N LEU A 114 -9.26 16.64 9.44
CA LEU A 114 -8.27 17.29 8.57
C LEU A 114 -7.26 16.31 7.95
N ASN A 115 -7.67 15.09 7.59
CA ASN A 115 -6.84 14.25 6.73
C ASN A 115 -7.59 13.86 5.46
N GLY A 116 -6.87 13.74 4.35
CA GLY A 116 -7.40 13.28 3.07
C GLY A 116 -7.56 14.40 2.04
N VAL A 117 -8.28 14.09 0.97
CA VAL A 117 -8.33 14.94 -0.24
C VAL A 117 -9.55 15.84 -0.22
N PHE A 118 -9.32 17.16 -0.33
CA PHE A 118 -10.33 18.21 -0.29
C PHE A 118 -10.38 18.98 -1.62
N PRO A 119 -11.56 19.40 -2.08
CA PRO A 119 -11.69 20.26 -3.26
C PRO A 119 -11.24 21.69 -2.94
N CYS A 120 -10.62 22.35 -3.91
CA CYS A 120 -10.21 23.75 -3.90
C CYS A 120 -10.80 24.48 -5.11
N GLN A 121 -10.61 25.80 -5.20
CA GLN A 121 -11.14 26.61 -6.30
C GLN A 121 -10.65 26.14 -7.69
N ASP A 122 -9.42 25.65 -7.76
CA ASP A 122 -8.70 25.29 -8.98
C ASP A 122 -8.22 23.83 -9.00
N GLY A 123 -8.70 22.98 -8.07
CA GLY A 123 -8.27 21.58 -8.04
C GLY A 123 -8.54 20.89 -6.72
N TRP A 124 -7.55 20.12 -6.25
CA TRP A 124 -7.64 19.29 -5.06
C TRP A 124 -6.36 19.38 -4.25
N VAL A 125 -6.49 19.29 -2.93
CA VAL A 125 -5.36 19.22 -1.99
C VAL A 125 -5.52 17.99 -1.10
N ASP A 126 -4.44 17.24 -0.92
CA ASP A 126 -4.34 16.27 0.17
C ASP A 126 -3.82 16.98 1.41
N LEU A 127 -4.61 17.00 2.47
CA LEU A 127 -4.26 17.64 3.73
C LEU A 127 -3.96 16.56 4.76
N GLN A 128 -2.91 16.75 5.57
CA GLN A 128 -2.58 15.88 6.69
C GLN A 128 -2.34 16.70 7.96
N GLY A 129 -3.44 17.15 8.55
CA GLY A 129 -3.49 18.06 9.69
C GLY A 129 -3.95 17.40 10.99
N GLY A 130 -4.28 16.11 10.98
CA GLY A 130 -4.72 15.41 12.18
C GLY A 130 -3.61 15.18 13.22
N GLY A 131 -4.03 14.89 14.45
CA GLY A 131 -3.15 14.49 15.53
C GLY A 131 -2.19 15.61 15.94
N PRO A 132 -0.86 15.36 16.06
CA PRO A 132 0.11 16.36 16.51
C PRO A 132 0.21 17.61 15.63
N ARG A 133 -0.35 17.58 14.41
CA ARG A 133 -0.28 18.68 13.44
C ARG A 133 -1.48 19.63 13.54
N PHE A 134 -2.44 19.35 14.43
CA PHE A 134 -3.70 20.08 14.49
C PHE A 134 -3.51 21.57 14.78
N SER A 135 -2.60 21.95 15.67
CA SER A 135 -2.28 23.35 15.95
C SER A 135 -1.81 24.10 14.70
N ASN A 136 -0.91 23.48 13.93
CA ASN A 136 -0.36 24.08 12.71
C ASN A 136 -1.42 24.15 11.61
N ALA A 137 -2.29 23.14 11.52
CA ALA A 137 -3.41 23.15 10.59
C ALA A 137 -4.42 24.25 10.92
N ARG A 138 -4.70 24.47 12.22
CA ARG A 138 -5.57 25.55 12.69
C ARG A 138 -4.99 26.93 12.37
N GLU A 139 -3.69 27.13 12.59
CA GLU A 139 -3.00 28.37 12.22
C GLU A 139 -3.03 28.61 10.71
N PHE A 140 -2.71 27.57 9.91
CA PHE A 140 -2.76 27.64 8.45
C PHE A 140 -4.14 28.04 7.91
N LEU A 141 -5.21 27.57 8.55
CA LEU A 141 -6.59 27.88 8.18
C LEU A 141 -7.13 29.18 8.79
N GLY A 142 -6.30 29.94 9.52
CA GLY A 142 -6.70 31.23 10.10
C GLY A 142 -7.60 31.12 11.33
N TYR A 143 -7.43 30.08 12.15
CA TYR A 143 -8.19 29.84 13.39
C TYR A 143 -9.72 29.82 13.21
N PRO A 144 -10.26 28.90 12.40
CA PRO A 144 -11.71 28.78 12.25
C PRO A 144 -12.38 28.35 13.57
N GLU A 145 -13.55 28.92 13.87
CA GLU A 145 -14.30 28.67 15.12
C GLU A 145 -14.64 27.19 15.32
N CYS A 146 -14.81 26.42 14.24
CA CYS A 146 -15.08 24.98 14.29
C CYS A 146 -13.88 24.13 14.76
N MET A 147 -12.72 24.74 15.03
CA MET A 147 -11.49 24.08 15.48
C MET A 147 -11.04 24.55 16.87
N GLU A 148 -11.94 25.16 17.65
CA GLU A 148 -11.69 25.46 19.05
C GLU A 148 -11.75 24.20 19.90
N TYR A 149 -10.90 24.14 20.92
CA TYR A 149 -10.95 23.11 21.96
C TYR A 149 -11.98 23.55 22.99
N GLU A 150 -13.04 22.76 23.20
CA GLU A 150 -13.77 22.79 24.48
C GLU A 150 -12.90 22.19 25.59
#